data_AF-A0A0T9QIK1-F1
#
_entry.id   AF-A0A0T9QIK1-F1
#
_cell.length_a   1.000
_cell.length_b   1.000
_cell.length_c   1.000
_cell.angle_alpha   90.00
_cell.angle_beta   90.00
_cell.angle_gamma   90.00
#
_symmetry.space_group_name_H-M   'P 1'
#
loop_
_entity.id
_entity.type
_entity.pdbx_description
1 polymer ?
#
loop_
_entity_poly.entity_id
_entity_poly.type
_entity_poly.pdbx_seq_one_letter_code
_entity_poly.pdbx_strand_id
1 'polypeptide(L)'
;MQIRVVAETIGLDPSTLTMLQQHKLADYLLSDSFNIRVVAKHLNSLILFDNQKIINASNLTDEQIILAGSRYNRGIERHKDDFVNSIAAPVGSSVREYSSYGRRIIENKSTRYQILGVE
;
A
#
# COMPACT_ATOMS: atom_id res chain seq x y z
N MET A 1 6.49 -7.97 0.31
CA MET A 1 6.84 -6.72 1.02
C MET A 1 8.34 -6.69 1.25
N GLN A 2 8.98 -5.51 1.24
CA GLN A 2 10.43 -5.40 1.46
C GLN A 2 10.78 -5.50 2.95
N ILE A 3 11.92 -6.09 3.30
CA ILE A 3 12.37 -6.27 4.70
C ILE A 3 12.47 -4.93 5.44
N ARG A 4 13.00 -3.89 4.78
CA ARG A 4 13.05 -2.53 5.33
C ARG A 4 11.67 -2.03 5.77
N VAL A 5 10.68 -2.14 4.89
CA VAL A 5 9.29 -1.71 5.16
C VAL A 5 8.69 -2.50 6.32
N VAL A 6 8.96 -3.81 6.41
CA VAL A 6 8.52 -4.62 7.56
C VAL A 6 9.10 -4.09 8.85
N ALA A 7 10.42 -3.87 8.89
CA ALA A 7 11.13 -3.40 10.07
C ALA A 7 10.55 -2.08 10.58
N GLU A 8 10.40 -1.09 9.70
CA GLU A 8 9.76 0.19 10.02
C GLU A 8 8.32 0.00 10.53
N THR A 9 7.54 -0.87 9.87
CA THR A 9 6.14 -1.16 10.24
C THR A 9 6.00 -1.79 11.63
N ILE A 10 7.01 -2.51 12.10
CA ILE A 10 7.03 -3.12 13.44
C ILE A 10 7.86 -2.32 14.46
N GLY A 11 8.30 -1.11 14.09
CA GLY A 11 8.98 -0.18 15.00
C GLY A 11 10.47 -0.46 15.19
N LEU A 12 11.12 -1.15 14.26
CA LEU A 12 12.57 -1.36 14.24
C LEU A 12 13.24 -0.36 13.28
N ASP A 13 14.46 0.04 13.61
CA ASP A 13 15.31 0.81 12.68
C ASP A 13 15.98 -0.14 11.67
N PRO A 14 15.61 -0.09 10.38
CA PRO A 14 16.15 -0.97 9.36
C PRO A 14 17.67 -0.83 9.16
N SER A 15 18.25 0.33 9.49
CA SER A 15 19.70 0.58 9.34
C SER A 15 20.54 -0.15 10.39
N THR A 16 19.91 -0.63 11.46
CA THR A 16 20.58 -1.30 12.59
C THR A 16 20.41 -2.83 12.57
N LEU A 17 19.69 -3.37 11.58
CA LEU A 17 19.40 -4.80 11.53
C LEU A 17 20.65 -5.63 11.20
N THR A 18 20.99 -6.55 12.09
CA THR A 18 21.98 -7.60 11.81
C THR A 18 21.49 -8.54 10.70
N MET A 19 22.42 -9.21 10.02
CA MET A 19 22.09 -10.22 9.00
C MET A 19 21.15 -11.31 9.55
N LEU A 20 21.35 -11.75 10.79
CA LEU A 20 20.48 -12.74 11.43
C LEU A 20 19.05 -12.22 11.62
N GLN A 21 18.88 -10.95 12.00
CA GLN A 21 17.56 -10.34 12.12
C GLN A 21 16.89 -10.17 10.75
N GLN A 22 17.64 -9.78 9.71
CA GLN A 22 17.12 -9.69 8.36
C GLN A 22 16.63 -11.06 7.85
N HIS A 23 17.40 -12.13 8.08
CA HIS A 23 16.98 -13.50 7.76
C HIS A 23 15.71 -13.92 8.51
N LYS A 24 15.63 -13.69 9.82
CA LYS A 24 14.44 -14.01 10.61
C LYS A 24 13.19 -13.25 10.12
N LEU A 25 13.34 -11.97 9.74
CA LEU A 25 12.25 -11.20 9.17
C LEU A 25 11.81 -11.75 7.80
N ALA A 26 12.76 -12.20 6.98
CA ALA A 26 12.45 -12.87 5.72
C ALA A 26 11.65 -14.17 5.96
N ASP A 27 12.05 -14.98 6.95
CA ASP A 27 11.33 -16.20 7.30
C ASP A 27 9.92 -15.90 7.80
N TYR A 28 9.74 -14.88 8.64
CA TYR A 28 8.41 -14.46 9.09
C TYR A 28 7.53 -13.98 7.93
N LEU A 29 8.10 -13.34 6.92
CA LEU A 29 7.36 -12.92 5.74
C LEU A 29 6.82 -14.09 4.90
N LEU A 30 7.36 -15.29 5.05
CA LEU A 30 6.84 -16.52 4.44
C LEU A 30 5.57 -17.03 5.14
N SER A 31 5.29 -16.59 6.37
CA SER A 31 4.03 -16.91 7.07
C SER A 31 2.92 -15.99 6.61
N ASP A 32 1.89 -16.53 5.97
CA ASP A 32 0.72 -15.76 5.51
C ASP A 32 0.11 -14.90 6.62
N SER A 33 -0.04 -15.46 7.82
CA SER A 33 -0.64 -14.74 8.94
C SER A 33 0.18 -13.51 9.36
N PHE A 34 1.51 -13.63 9.37
CA PHE A 34 2.40 -12.53 9.69
C PHE A 34 2.43 -11.52 8.56
N ASN A 35 2.57 -12.00 7.33
CA ASN A 35 2.60 -11.18 6.12
C ASN A 35 1.35 -10.32 6.00
N ILE A 36 0.16 -10.91 6.10
CA ILE A 36 -1.12 -10.21 6.02
C ILE A 36 -1.23 -9.14 7.11
N ARG A 37 -0.85 -9.45 8.36
CA ARG A 37 -0.89 -8.47 9.46
C ARG A 37 0.02 -7.28 9.22
N VAL A 38 1.25 -7.52 8.76
CA VAL A 38 2.21 -6.44 8.52
C VAL A 38 1.79 -5.62 7.29
N VAL A 39 1.32 -6.27 6.22
CA VAL A 39 0.74 -5.60 5.04
C VAL A 39 -0.44 -4.70 5.43
N ALA A 40 -1.36 -5.19 6.26
CA ALA A 40 -2.49 -4.40 6.74
C ALA A 40 -2.04 -3.18 7.55
N LYS A 41 -1.06 -3.34 8.45
CA LYS A 41 -0.48 -2.22 9.22
C LYS A 41 0.18 -1.19 8.32
N HIS A 42 0.97 -1.64 7.33
CA HIS A 42 1.64 -0.75 6.39
C HIS A 42 0.64 0.00 5.50
N LEU A 43 -0.36 -0.67 4.96
CA LEU A 43 -1.41 -0.01 4.19
C LEU A 43 -2.15 1.03 5.03
N ASN A 44 -2.46 0.72 6.29
CA ASN A 44 -3.08 1.69 7.21
C ASN A 44 -2.19 2.92 7.44
N SER A 45 -0.87 2.75 7.61
CA SER A 45 0.02 3.91 7.77
C SER A 45 0.07 4.78 6.52
N LEU A 46 0.07 4.17 5.32
CA LEU A 46 0.03 4.90 4.05
C LEU A 46 -1.30 5.64 3.85
N ILE A 47 -2.43 5.04 4.25
CA ILE A 47 -3.74 5.70 4.20
C ILE A 47 -3.73 6.94 5.09
N LEU A 48 -3.29 6.80 6.34
CA LEU A 48 -3.24 7.90 7.31
C LEU A 48 -2.26 9.00 6.90
N PHE A 49 -1.13 8.64 6.27
CA PHE A 49 -0.13 9.59 5.77
C PHE A 49 -0.75 10.63 4.84
N ASP A 50 -1.52 10.20 3.84
CA ASP A 50 -2.16 11.11 2.88
C ASP A 50 -3.55 11.59 3.32
N ASN A 51 -4.14 11.01 4.37
CA ASN A 51 -5.51 11.28 4.83
C ASN A 51 -5.63 11.44 6.36
N GLN A 52 -4.94 12.44 6.91
CA GLN A 52 -4.87 12.68 8.36
C GLN A 52 -6.22 12.90 9.07
N LYS A 53 -7.29 13.19 8.31
CA LYS A 53 -8.66 13.40 8.83
C LYS A 53 -9.50 12.13 8.88
N ILE A 54 -9.02 11.00 8.37
CA ILE A 54 -9.76 9.73 8.39
C ILE A 54 -9.73 9.15 9.80
N ILE A 55 -10.92 8.97 10.38
CA ILE A 55 -11.11 8.31 11.68
C ILE A 55 -11.36 6.80 11.47
N ASN A 56 -11.90 6.40 10.31
CA ASN A 56 -12.27 5.02 10.02
C ASN A 56 -11.83 4.60 8.61
N ALA A 57 -10.84 3.71 8.53
CA ALA A 57 -10.31 3.17 7.27
C ALA A 57 -11.21 2.10 6.62
N SER A 58 -12.36 1.76 7.22
CA SER A 58 -13.30 0.80 6.63
C SER A 58 -14.08 1.37 5.44
N ASN A 59 -14.19 2.71 5.34
CA ASN A 59 -14.93 3.39 4.27
C ASN A 59 -14.00 4.35 3.49
N LEU A 60 -13.15 3.78 2.64
CA LEU A 60 -12.27 4.55 1.76
C LEU A 60 -12.95 4.83 0.41
N THR A 61 -12.75 6.03 -0.12
CA THR A 61 -13.09 6.33 -1.52
C THR A 61 -12.16 5.61 -2.48
N ASP A 62 -12.59 5.42 -3.72
CA ASP A 62 -11.73 4.80 -4.74
C ASP A 62 -10.43 5.61 -4.96
N GLU A 63 -10.49 6.94 -4.88
CA GLU A 63 -9.29 7.79 -4.93
C GLU A 63 -8.32 7.47 -3.77
N GLN A 64 -8.83 7.33 -2.54
CA GLN A 64 -8.02 6.99 -1.38
C GLN A 64 -7.39 5.60 -1.49
N ILE A 65 -8.14 4.62 -2.01
CA ILE A 65 -7.62 3.27 -2.28
C ILE A 65 -6.53 3.32 -3.36
N ILE A 66 -6.76 4.05 -4.45
CA ILE A 66 -5.78 4.21 -5.53
C ILE A 66 -4.51 4.87 -4.97
N LEU A 67 -4.64 5.93 -4.18
CA LEU A 67 -3.51 6.64 -3.59
C LEU A 67 -2.71 5.72 -2.67
N ALA A 68 -3.36 5.05 -1.71
CA ALA A 68 -2.72 4.11 -0.80
C ALA A 68 -2.01 2.95 -1.53
N GLY A 69 -2.66 2.38 -2.55
CA GLY A 69 -2.06 1.34 -3.39
C GLY A 69 -0.85 1.85 -4.18
N SER A 70 -0.93 3.08 -4.68
CA SER A 70 0.18 3.71 -5.40
C SER A 70 1.38 3.96 -4.50
N ARG A 71 1.14 4.42 -3.26
CA ARG A 71 2.15 4.56 -2.20
C ARG A 71 2.77 3.22 -1.82
N TYR A 72 1.97 2.16 -1.72
CA TYR A 72 2.48 0.82 -1.41
C TYR A 72 3.52 0.35 -2.44
N ASN A 73 3.31 0.71 -3.71
CA ASN A 73 4.22 0.33 -4.78
C ASN A 73 5.42 1.28 -4.95
N ARG A 74 5.24 2.59 -4.71
CA ARG A 74 6.23 3.64 -5.05
C ARG A 74 6.86 4.35 -3.84
N GLY A 75 6.39 4.09 -2.63
CA GLY A 75 6.82 4.77 -1.42
C GLY A 75 6.22 6.16 -1.21
N ILE A 76 6.72 6.85 -0.19
CA ILE A 76 6.20 8.15 0.28
C ILE A 76 6.96 9.36 -0.28
N GLU A 77 8.09 9.15 -0.96
CA GLU A 77 9.00 10.23 -1.40
C GLU A 77 8.35 11.20 -2.40
N ARG A 78 7.49 10.68 -3.29
CA ARG A 78 6.80 11.50 -4.30
C ARG A 78 5.74 12.41 -3.67
N HIS A 79 5.56 13.62 -4.19
CA HIS A 79 4.51 14.52 -3.69
C HIS A 79 3.11 13.95 -3.94
N LYS A 80 2.20 14.18 -2.98
CA LYS A 80 0.80 13.73 -3.09
C LYS A 80 0.12 14.25 -4.36
N ASP A 81 0.37 15.50 -4.73
CA ASP A 81 -0.26 16.15 -5.87
C ASP A 81 0.09 15.46 -7.20
N ASP A 82 1.26 14.84 -7.32
CA ASP A 82 1.61 14.04 -8.49
C ASP A 82 0.65 12.85 -8.66
N PHE A 83 0.25 12.21 -7.56
CA PHE A 83 -0.72 11.12 -7.60
C PHE A 83 -2.12 11.64 -7.87
N VAL A 84 -2.54 12.75 -7.26
CA VAL A 84 -3.86 13.37 -7.52
C VAL A 84 -3.99 13.77 -8.99
N ASN A 85 -2.98 14.46 -9.53
CA ASN A 85 -2.90 14.82 -10.94
C ASN A 85 -2.88 13.57 -11.83
N SER A 86 -2.10 12.57 -11.44
CA SER A 86 -2.08 11.28 -12.12
C SER A 86 -3.46 10.66 -12.16
N ILE A 87 -4.20 10.63 -11.05
CA ILE A 87 -5.56 10.06 -10.91
C ILE A 87 -6.54 10.75 -11.87
N ALA A 88 -6.54 12.08 -11.88
CA ALA A 88 -7.41 12.92 -12.71
C ALA A 88 -7.05 12.93 -14.20
N ALA A 89 -5.84 12.51 -14.57
CA ALA A 89 -5.38 12.58 -15.95
C ALA A 89 -6.17 11.67 -16.91
N PRO A 90 -6.37 12.09 -18.18
CA PRO A 90 -7.11 11.31 -19.18
C PRO A 90 -6.38 10.02 -19.54
N VAL A 91 -7.14 8.98 -19.90
CA VAL A 91 -6.59 7.69 -20.38
C VAL A 91 -5.64 7.93 -21.55
N GLY A 92 -4.50 7.26 -21.54
CA GLY A 92 -3.41 7.46 -22.53
C GLY A 92 -2.36 8.48 -22.11
N SER A 93 -2.62 9.31 -21.09
CA SER A 93 -1.61 10.22 -20.56
C SER A 93 -0.51 9.47 -19.80
N SER A 94 0.76 9.81 -20.07
CA SER A 94 1.92 9.19 -19.42
C SER A 94 1.94 9.42 -17.91
N VAL A 95 1.42 10.56 -17.43
CA VAL A 95 1.39 10.84 -15.98
C VAL A 95 0.50 9.87 -15.21
N ARG A 96 -0.40 9.13 -15.87
CA ARG A 96 -1.20 8.07 -15.23
C ARG A 96 -0.35 6.94 -14.66
N GLU A 97 0.92 6.82 -15.07
CA GLU A 97 1.84 5.83 -14.54
C GLU A 97 1.93 5.91 -13.00
N TYR A 98 1.93 7.10 -12.40
CA TYR A 98 2.14 7.22 -10.96
C TYR A 98 1.04 6.56 -10.12
N SER A 99 -0.19 6.50 -10.63
CA SER A 99 -1.30 5.82 -9.97
C SER A 99 -1.72 4.51 -10.63
N SER A 100 -0.90 3.95 -11.53
CA SER A 100 -1.25 2.74 -12.31
C SER A 100 -1.51 1.53 -11.43
N TYR A 101 -0.67 1.31 -10.41
CA TYR A 101 -0.81 0.19 -9.49
C TYR A 101 -2.11 0.29 -8.68
N GLY A 102 -2.40 1.47 -8.12
CA GLY A 102 -3.62 1.70 -7.35
C GLY A 102 -4.90 1.52 -8.18
N ARG A 103 -4.90 1.96 -9.45
CA ARG A 103 -6.04 1.74 -10.35
C ARG A 103 -6.33 0.27 -10.58
N ARG A 104 -5.29 -0.54 -10.77
CA ARG A 104 -5.43 -1.99 -10.96
C ARG A 104 -6.12 -2.66 -9.78
N ILE A 105 -5.98 -2.12 -8.56
CA ILE A 105 -6.71 -2.61 -7.39
C ILE A 105 -8.21 -2.37 -7.57
N ILE A 106 -8.64 -1.19 -8.01
CA ILE A 106 -10.06 -0.87 -8.22
C ILE A 106 -10.65 -1.63 -9.41
N GLU A 107 -9.93 -1.74 -10.52
CA GLU A 107 -10.37 -2.48 -11.72
C GLU A 107 -10.73 -3.93 -11.39
N ASN A 108 -9.99 -4.56 -10.47
CA ASN A 108 -10.21 -5.94 -10.03
C ASN A 108 -11.19 -6.06 -8.85
N LYS A 109 -11.82 -4.97 -8.38
CA LYS A 109 -12.67 -4.97 -7.18
C LYS A 109 -13.90 -5.86 -7.37
N SER A 110 -14.57 -5.76 -8.52
CA SER A 110 -15.72 -6.62 -8.87
C SER A 110 -15.32 -8.09 -8.96
N THR A 111 -14.21 -8.40 -9.63
CA THR A 111 -13.69 -9.78 -9.73
C THR A 111 -13.37 -10.37 -8.35
N ARG A 112 -12.79 -9.58 -7.43
CA ARG A 112 -12.53 -10.05 -6.06
C ARG A 112 -13.81 -10.34 -5.30
N TYR A 113 -14.82 -9.49 -5.43
CA TYR A 113 -16.12 -9.70 -4.80
C TYR A 113 -16.81 -10.97 -5.31
N GLN A 114 -16.74 -11.22 -6.62
CA GLN A 114 -17.20 -12.48 -7.22
C GLN A 114 -16.47 -13.70 -6.65
N ILE A 115 -15.15 -13.66 -6.52
CA ILE A 115 -14.35 -14.76 -5.94
C ILE A 115 -14.73 -15.00 -4.47
N LEU A 116 -14.99 -13.93 -3.71
CA LEU A 116 -15.34 -14.00 -2.29
C LEU A 116 -16.82 -14.33 -2.05
N GLY A 117 -17.64 -14.42 -3.10
CA GLY A 117 -19.08 -14.69 -2.98
C GLY A 117 -19.85 -13.56 -2.30
N VAL A 118 -19.36 -12.33 -2.40
CA VAL A 118 -20.00 -11.13 -1.83
C VAL A 118 -20.52 -10.32 -3.00
N GLU A 119 -21.84 -10.24 -3.20
CA GLU A 119 -22.48 -9.37 -4.20
C GLU A 119 -22.74 -7.96 -3.66
#